data_AF-A0A5J6YXI4-F1
#
_entry.id   AF-A0A5J6YXI4-F1
#
_cell.length_a   1.000
_cell.length_b   1.000
_cell.length_c   1.000
_cell.angle_alpha   90.00
_cell.angle_beta   90.00
_cell.angle_gamma   90.00
#
_symmetry.space_group_name_H-M   'P 1'
#
loop_
_entity.id
_entity.type
_entity.pdbx_description
1 polymer ?
#
loop_
_entity_poly.entity_id
_entity_poly.type
_entity_poly.pdbx_seq_one_letter_code
_entity_poly.pdbx_strand_id
1 'polypeptide(L)'
;MDLLRAIHGYQFGSSLAFLFPTPYVLATLILLVWSIAPAVKGVVSGSFTVWLRIVWVLTLIPAATGVILALGGLKVPSATDIGNGGSKYGFVVDPSRNIEHWMYSAFALLSLYVIEMLVAGRMIDHRNGLKYLPVATLFLYGVAYMIWRVAVLPGSTPGT
;
A
#
# COMPACT_ATOMS: atom_id res chain seq x y z
N MET A 1 11.48 17.62 -9.08
CA MET A 1 10.38 16.64 -9.27
C MET A 1 10.88 15.21 -9.40
N ASP A 2 12.07 14.98 -9.97
CA ASP A 2 12.54 13.61 -10.25
C ASP A 2 12.87 12.78 -9.01
N LEU A 3 13.45 13.40 -7.98
CA LEU A 3 13.67 12.73 -6.69
C LEU A 3 12.35 12.25 -6.06
N LEU A 4 11.29 13.07 -6.09
CA LEU A 4 9.97 12.68 -5.58
C LEU A 4 9.38 11.51 -6.38
N ARG A 5 9.51 11.54 -7.72
CA ARG A 5 9.08 10.44 -8.58
C ARG A 5 9.89 9.15 -8.32
N ALA A 6 11.18 9.27 -8.06
CA ALA A 6 12.05 8.13 -7.76
C ALA A 6 11.67 7.49 -6.42
N ILE A 7 11.45 8.30 -5.38
CA ILE A 7 11.01 7.82 -4.06
C ILE A 7 9.62 7.19 -4.15
N HIS A 8 8.66 7.89 -4.78
CA HIS A 8 7.27 7.43 -4.87
C HIS A 8 7.12 6.17 -5.74
N GLY A 9 7.89 6.08 -6.82
CA GLY A 9 7.83 4.99 -7.79
C GLY A 9 8.79 3.82 -7.54
N TYR A 10 9.50 3.81 -6.40
CA TYR A 10 10.51 2.80 -6.10
C TYR A 10 9.92 1.39 -6.05
N GLN A 11 10.53 0.49 -6.80
CA GLN A 11 10.12 -0.91 -6.94
C GLN A 11 11.36 -1.80 -6.90
N PHE A 12 11.19 -3.04 -6.47
CA PHE A 12 12.25 -4.04 -6.57
C PHE A 12 12.36 -4.54 -8.02
N GLY A 13 13.58 -4.61 -8.56
CA GLY A 13 13.86 -5.10 -9.91
C GLY A 13 14.12 -6.61 -10.01
N SER A 14 13.72 -7.41 -9.02
CA SER A 14 13.99 -8.85 -8.97
C SER A 14 12.72 -9.68 -9.20
N SER A 15 12.86 -10.98 -9.50
CA SER A 15 11.73 -11.91 -9.67
C SER A 15 10.84 -12.03 -8.43
N LEU A 16 11.38 -11.72 -7.25
CA LEU A 16 10.64 -11.66 -5.98
C LEU A 16 9.62 -10.51 -5.92
N ALA A 17 9.70 -9.55 -6.85
CA ALA A 17 8.73 -8.46 -6.98
C ALA A 17 7.29 -8.94 -7.26
N PHE A 18 7.09 -10.20 -7.67
CA PHE A 18 5.75 -10.77 -7.81
C PHE A 18 4.98 -10.84 -6.47
N LEU A 19 5.67 -11.06 -5.35
CA LEU A 19 5.02 -11.14 -4.03
C LEU A 19 5.10 -9.82 -3.28
N PHE A 20 6.20 -9.09 -3.43
CA PHE A 20 6.41 -7.81 -2.77
C PHE A 20 7.09 -6.85 -3.74
N PRO A 21 6.34 -6.17 -4.61
CA PRO A 21 6.93 -5.31 -5.64
C PRO A 21 7.58 -4.04 -5.10
N THR A 22 7.25 -3.63 -3.87
CA THR A 22 7.78 -2.42 -3.22
C THR A 22 8.18 -2.71 -1.77
N PRO A 23 9.04 -1.88 -1.16
CA PRO A 23 9.37 -1.98 0.27
C PRO A 23 8.12 -1.92 1.17
N TYR A 24 7.14 -1.11 0.78
CA TYR A 24 5.87 -1.00 1.49
C TYR A 24 5.10 -2.34 1.47
N VAL A 25 4.95 -2.98 0.30
CA VAL A 25 4.28 -4.28 0.21
C VAL A 25 5.01 -5.34 1.03
N LEU A 26 6.35 -5.38 0.97
CA LEU A 26 7.16 -6.29 1.80
C LEU A 26 6.89 -6.08 3.30
N ALA A 27 6.89 -4.83 3.75
CA ALA A 27 6.67 -4.53 5.16
C ALA A 27 5.26 -4.94 5.64
N THR A 28 4.24 -4.74 4.80
CA THR A 28 2.87 -5.21 5.10
C THR A 28 2.74 -6.74 5.08
N LEU A 29 3.48 -7.44 4.21
CA LEU A 29 3.54 -8.90 4.21
C LEU A 29 4.17 -9.43 5.51
N ILE A 30 5.27 -8.84 5.95
CA ILE A 30 5.90 -9.19 7.22
C ILE A 30 4.94 -8.91 8.38
N LEU A 31 4.24 -7.77 8.37
CA LEU A 31 3.23 -7.44 9.38
C LEU A 31 2.09 -8.47 9.41
N LEU A 32 1.62 -8.92 8.25
CA LEU A 32 0.60 -9.97 8.11
C LEU A 32 1.06 -11.31 8.70
N VAL A 33 2.28 -11.74 8.40
CA VAL A 33 2.80 -12.99 8.98
C VAL A 33 2.95 -12.84 10.50
N TRP A 34 3.46 -11.70 10.96
CA TRP A 34 3.70 -11.45 12.37
C TRP A 34 2.42 -11.24 13.17
N SER A 35 1.32 -10.77 12.57
CA SER A 35 0.05 -10.52 13.27
C SER A 35 -0.60 -11.79 13.82
N ILE A 36 -0.19 -12.98 13.37
CA ILE A 36 -0.64 -14.26 13.94
C ILE A 36 -0.20 -14.37 15.42
N ALA A 37 1.00 -13.91 15.76
CA ALA A 37 1.52 -14.01 17.13
C ALA A 37 0.65 -13.27 18.18
N PRO A 38 0.31 -11.98 18.01
CA PRO A 38 -0.60 -11.30 18.94
C PRO A 38 -2.03 -11.86 18.88
N ALA A 39 -2.50 -12.35 17.73
CA ALA A 39 -3.81 -12.98 17.61
C ALA A 39 -3.94 -14.25 18.47
N VAL A 40 -2.89 -15.08 18.50
CA VAL A 40 -2.85 -16.33 19.29
C VAL A 40 -2.55 -16.04 20.76
N LYS A 41 -1.54 -15.21 21.04
CA LYS A 41 -1.08 -14.94 22.41
C LYS A 41 -1.99 -13.97 23.17
N GLY A 42 -2.77 -13.16 22.46
CA GLY A 42 -3.63 -12.14 23.06
C GLY A 42 -2.87 -10.95 23.65
N VAL A 43 -1.59 -10.78 23.29
CA VAL A 43 -0.72 -9.69 23.76
C VAL A 43 0.11 -9.16 22.60
N VAL A 44 0.35 -7.85 22.57
CA VAL A 44 1.19 -7.18 21.56
C VAL A 44 2.57 -6.93 22.14
N SER A 45 3.62 -7.38 21.45
CA SER A 45 5.00 -7.11 21.85
C SER A 45 5.45 -5.72 21.39
N GLY A 46 6.41 -5.13 22.11
CA GLY A 46 7.03 -3.87 21.67
C GLY A 46 7.67 -3.96 20.28
N SER A 47 8.24 -5.10 19.92
CA SER A 47 8.78 -5.35 18.57
C SER A 47 7.72 -5.29 17.47
N PHE A 48 6.52 -5.84 17.72
CA PHE A 48 5.40 -5.75 16.79
C PHE A 48 4.96 -4.30 16.61
N THR A 49 4.89 -3.53 17.72
CA THR A 49 4.56 -2.11 17.67
C THR A 49 5.60 -1.31 16.88
N VAL A 50 6.90 -1.55 17.08
CA VAL A 50 7.96 -0.91 16.30
C VAL A 50 7.80 -1.22 14.81
N TRP A 51 7.54 -2.47 14.46
CA TRP A 51 7.31 -2.85 13.06
C TRP A 51 6.08 -2.15 12.46
N LEU A 52 4.98 -2.06 13.22
CA LEU A 52 3.79 -1.32 12.80
C LEU A 52 4.10 0.16 12.53
N ARG A 53 4.99 0.79 13.32
CA ARG A 53 5.46 2.17 13.06
C ARG A 53 6.27 2.27 11.76
N ILE A 54 7.10 1.26 11.45
CA ILE A 54 7.81 1.20 10.16
C ILE A 54 6.82 1.11 9.00
N VAL A 55 5.77 0.28 9.12
CA VAL A 55 4.71 0.20 8.09
C VAL A 55 4.02 1.55 7.91
N TRP A 56 3.67 2.26 9.00
CA TRP A 56 3.14 3.63 8.92
C TRP A 56 4.05 4.56 8.12
N VAL A 57 5.35 4.58 8.42
CA VAL A 57 6.31 5.42 7.69
C VAL A 57 6.34 5.05 6.20
N LEU A 58 6.38 3.76 5.88
CA LEU A 58 6.38 3.25 4.51
C LEU A 58 5.05 3.47 3.77
N THR A 59 3.94 3.71 4.46
CA THR A 59 2.67 4.14 3.85
C THR A 59 2.64 5.66 3.65
N LEU A 60 3.07 6.42 4.66
CA LEU A 60 2.96 7.88 4.65
C LEU A 60 3.95 8.54 3.68
N ILE A 61 5.16 8.01 3.51
CA ILE A 61 6.12 8.56 2.55
C ILE A 61 5.55 8.52 1.12
N PRO A 62 5.10 7.37 0.57
CA PRO A 62 4.45 7.33 -0.73
C PRO A 62 3.16 8.16 -0.80
N ALA A 63 2.34 8.16 0.25
CA ALA A 63 1.11 8.95 0.27
C ALA A 63 1.39 10.46 0.18
N ALA A 64 2.31 10.99 1.01
CA ALA A 64 2.67 12.39 1.01
C ALA A 64 3.34 12.81 -0.30
N THR A 65 4.30 12.01 -0.80
CA THR A 65 4.93 12.26 -2.11
C THR A 65 3.90 12.20 -3.25
N GLY A 66 2.94 11.28 -3.20
CA GLY A 66 1.85 11.18 -4.17
C GLY A 66 0.96 12.41 -4.19
N VAL A 67 0.58 12.92 -3.01
CA VAL A 67 -0.17 14.18 -2.88
C VAL A 67 0.60 15.35 -3.49
N ILE A 68 1.90 15.49 -3.17
CA ILE A 68 2.74 16.57 -3.72
C ILE A 68 2.82 16.47 -5.24
N LEU A 69 3.02 15.27 -5.78
CA LEU A 69 3.06 15.03 -7.23
C LEU A 69 1.71 15.36 -7.89
N ALA A 70 0.60 14.99 -7.27
CA ALA A 70 -0.74 15.26 -7.78
C ALA A 70 -1.09 16.76 -7.77
N LEU A 71 -0.69 17.50 -6.74
CA LEU A 71 -0.79 18.97 -6.72
C LEU A 71 0.03 19.62 -7.84
N GLY A 72 1.11 18.98 -8.28
CA GLY A 72 1.87 19.35 -9.47
C GLY A 72 1.26 18.88 -10.81
N GLY A 73 0.03 18.35 -10.80
CA GLY A 73 -0.68 17.88 -12.00
C GLY A 73 -0.27 16.49 -12.48
N LEU A 74 0.54 15.75 -11.72
CA LEU A 74 0.98 14.41 -12.10
C LEU A 74 -0.03 13.34 -11.70
N LYS A 75 -0.06 12.27 -12.49
CA LYS A 75 -0.91 11.10 -12.30
C LYS A 75 -0.06 9.86 -12.12
N VAL A 76 -0.70 8.76 -11.76
CA VAL A 76 -0.03 7.45 -11.76
C VAL A 76 0.48 7.09 -13.16
N PRO A 77 1.60 6.34 -13.27
CA PRO A 77 2.23 6.10 -14.56
C PRO A 77 1.37 5.33 -15.57
N SER A 78 0.58 4.37 -15.10
CA SER A 78 -0.40 3.63 -15.92
C SER A 78 -1.50 4.50 -16.52
N ALA A 79 -1.77 5.67 -15.93
CA ALA A 79 -2.74 6.66 -16.39
C ALA A 79 -2.09 7.85 -17.13
N THR A 80 -0.79 7.77 -17.42
CA THR A 80 -0.01 8.85 -18.03
C THR A 80 0.59 8.36 -19.35
N ASP A 81 0.19 8.99 -20.46
CA ASP A 81 0.78 8.75 -21.78
C ASP A 81 2.17 9.38 -21.86
N ILE A 82 3.16 8.58 -22.25
CA ILE A 82 4.53 9.04 -22.53
C ILE A 82 4.79 9.17 -24.05
N GLY A 83 3.78 8.91 -24.88
CA GLY A 83 3.80 8.95 -26.33
C GLY A 83 3.09 7.73 -26.95
N ASN A 84 2.39 7.95 -28.05
CA ASN A 84 1.69 6.91 -28.84
C ASN A 84 0.64 6.10 -28.06
N GLY A 85 0.03 6.65 -27.00
CA GLY A 85 -0.98 5.96 -26.19
C GLY A 85 -0.41 4.94 -25.19
N GLY A 86 0.90 4.96 -24.97
CA GLY A 86 1.62 4.03 -24.10
C GLY A 86 2.00 4.65 -22.75
N SER A 87 1.82 3.88 -21.68
CA SER A 87 2.39 4.18 -20.36
C SER A 87 3.90 3.96 -20.35
N LYS A 88 4.59 4.46 -19.32
CA LYS A 88 6.05 4.26 -19.17
C LYS A 88 6.50 2.79 -19.07
N TYR A 89 5.56 1.87 -18.87
CA TYR A 89 5.81 0.43 -18.77
C TYR A 89 5.48 -0.30 -20.08
N GLY A 90 5.14 0.41 -21.16
CA GLY A 90 4.82 -0.17 -22.46
C GLY A 90 3.40 -0.74 -22.58
N PHE A 91 2.56 -0.56 -21.56
CA PHE A 91 1.14 -0.92 -21.62
C PHE A 91 0.29 0.23 -22.14
N VAL A 92 -0.87 -0.09 -22.73
CA VAL A 92 -1.90 0.90 -23.08
C VAL A 92 -2.27 1.73 -21.84
N VAL A 93 -2.35 3.05 -22.00
CA VAL A 93 -2.76 3.96 -20.92
C VAL A 93 -4.19 3.67 -20.47
N ASP A 94 -4.44 3.72 -19.17
CA ASP A 94 -5.76 3.58 -18.58
C ASP A 94 -5.99 4.70 -17.55
N PRO A 95 -6.76 5.74 -17.89
CA PRO A 95 -7.03 6.87 -17.00
C PRO A 95 -7.74 6.50 -15.69
N SER A 96 -8.51 5.40 -15.67
CA SER A 96 -9.24 4.95 -14.47
C SER A 96 -8.28 4.56 -13.34
N ARG A 97 -7.05 4.16 -13.67
CA ARG A 97 -6.02 3.81 -12.68
C ARG A 97 -5.68 4.93 -11.72
N ASN A 98 -5.85 6.18 -12.15
CA ASN A 98 -5.56 7.32 -11.31
C ASN A 98 -6.52 7.41 -10.11
N ILE A 99 -7.83 7.22 -10.33
CA ILE A 99 -8.80 7.28 -9.23
C ILE A 99 -8.73 6.04 -8.34
N GLU A 100 -8.48 4.87 -8.92
CA GLU A 100 -8.29 3.65 -8.15
C GLU A 100 -7.07 3.74 -7.22
N HIS A 101 -5.99 4.38 -7.66
CA HIS A 101 -4.81 4.57 -6.82
C HIS A 101 -5.11 5.43 -5.60
N TRP A 102 -5.93 6.48 -5.75
CA TRP A 102 -6.44 7.26 -4.62
C TRP A 102 -7.29 6.42 -3.67
N MET A 103 -8.22 5.64 -4.22
CA MET A 103 -9.09 4.76 -3.44
C MET A 103 -8.28 3.75 -2.62
N TYR A 104 -7.33 3.04 -3.23
CA TYR A 104 -6.49 2.09 -2.51
C TYR A 104 -5.57 2.77 -1.49
N SER A 105 -5.06 3.97 -1.78
CA SER A 105 -4.29 4.76 -0.80
C SER A 105 -5.14 5.12 0.43
N ALA A 106 -6.40 5.49 0.23
CA ALA A 106 -7.34 5.76 1.32
C ALA A 106 -7.65 4.48 2.13
N PHE A 107 -7.89 3.35 1.45
CA PHE A 107 -8.09 2.06 2.12
C PHE A 107 -6.87 1.60 2.92
N ALA A 108 -5.65 1.88 2.45
CA ALA A 108 -4.43 1.57 3.20
C ALA A 108 -4.38 2.35 4.52
N LEU A 109 -4.65 3.66 4.49
CA LEU A 109 -4.70 4.51 5.69
C LEU A 109 -5.79 4.06 6.66
N LEU A 110 -6.99 3.74 6.14
CA LEU A 110 -8.09 3.23 6.95
C LEU A 110 -7.73 1.89 7.62
N SER A 111 -7.08 0.99 6.87
CA SER A 111 -6.66 -0.31 7.39
C SER A 111 -5.62 -0.16 8.50
N LEU A 112 -4.64 0.74 8.34
CA LEU A 112 -3.68 1.07 9.39
C LEU A 112 -4.35 1.64 10.63
N TYR A 113 -5.32 2.55 10.47
CA TYR A 113 -6.10 3.07 11.58
C TYR A 113 -6.86 1.95 12.32
N VAL A 114 -7.52 1.04 11.59
CA VAL A 114 -8.19 -0.12 12.20
C VAL A 114 -7.20 -0.99 12.96
N ILE A 115 -6.02 -1.27 12.39
CA ILE A 115 -4.95 -2.04 13.04
C ILE A 115 -4.50 -1.35 14.35
N GLU A 116 -4.31 -0.02 14.37
CA GLU A 116 -4.01 0.72 15.60
C GLU A 116 -5.11 0.56 16.65
N MET A 117 -6.37 0.65 16.24
CA MET A 117 -7.49 0.54 17.17
C MET A 117 -7.60 -0.86 17.78
N LEU A 118 -7.30 -1.91 17.01
CA LEU A 118 -7.21 -3.29 17.49
C LEU A 118 -6.03 -3.46 18.45
N VAL A 119 -4.85 -2.96 18.09
CA VAL A 119 -3.62 -3.01 18.92
C VAL A 119 -3.76 -2.19 20.19
N ALA A 120 -4.52 -1.10 20.18
CA ALA A 120 -4.75 -0.26 21.36
C ALA A 120 -5.90 -0.77 22.24
N GLY A 121 -6.73 -1.72 21.77
CA GLY A 121 -7.89 -2.22 22.49
C GLY A 121 -9.00 -1.18 22.73
N ARG A 122 -9.18 -0.23 21.81
CA ARG A 122 -10.08 0.93 22.02
C ARG A 122 -11.51 0.78 21.51
N MET A 123 -11.86 -0.28 20.77
CA MET A 123 -13.23 -0.49 20.23
C MET A 123 -13.91 -1.76 20.73
N ILE A 124 -13.11 -2.78 21.02
CA ILE A 124 -13.53 -4.11 21.44
C ILE A 124 -12.55 -4.60 22.49
N ASP A 125 -12.96 -5.59 23.29
CA ASP A 125 -12.07 -6.25 24.23
C ASP A 125 -10.74 -6.59 23.54
N HIS A 126 -9.63 -6.19 24.17
CA HIS A 126 -8.33 -6.19 23.53
C HIS A 126 -7.96 -7.59 23.02
N ARG A 127 -8.14 -8.63 23.84
CA ARG A 127 -7.79 -10.00 23.47
C ARG A 127 -8.65 -10.53 22.34
N ASN A 128 -9.94 -10.23 22.33
CA ASN A 128 -10.82 -10.58 21.22
C ASN A 128 -10.51 -9.78 19.95
N GLY A 129 -10.14 -8.51 20.09
CA GLY A 129 -9.76 -7.67 18.95
C GLY A 129 -8.53 -8.14 18.22
N LEU A 130 -7.51 -8.60 18.97
CA LEU A 130 -6.30 -9.15 18.36
C LEU A 130 -6.56 -10.37 17.47
N LYS A 131 -7.67 -11.12 17.67
CA LYS A 131 -8.04 -12.24 16.78
C LYS A 131 -8.37 -11.78 15.36
N TYR A 132 -8.81 -10.54 15.17
CA TYR A 132 -9.10 -9.96 13.87
C TYR A 132 -7.89 -9.27 13.22
N LEU A 133 -6.76 -9.16 13.95
CA LEU A 133 -5.56 -8.51 13.45
C LEU A 133 -5.04 -9.13 12.15
N PRO A 134 -4.98 -10.48 11.98
CA PRO A 134 -4.55 -11.10 10.72
C PRO A 134 -5.43 -10.75 9.52
N VAL A 135 -6.74 -10.59 9.74
CA VAL A 135 -7.68 -10.20 8.68
C VAL A 135 -7.44 -8.76 8.27
N ALA A 136 -7.28 -7.85 9.23
CA ALA A 136 -6.99 -6.44 8.96
C ALA A 136 -5.64 -6.26 8.25
N THR A 137 -4.60 -6.99 8.65
CA THR A 137 -3.29 -6.95 7.99
C THR A 137 -3.29 -7.63 6.63
N LEU A 138 -4.11 -8.66 6.41
CA LEU A 138 -4.27 -9.30 5.10
C LEU A 138 -4.90 -8.33 4.12
N PHE A 139 -5.95 -7.63 4.55
CA PHE A 139 -6.58 -6.60 3.75
C PHE A 139 -5.60 -5.45 3.44
N LEU A 140 -4.84 -4.97 4.42
CA LEU A 140 -3.80 -3.95 4.20
C LEU A 140 -2.75 -4.42 3.17
N TYR A 141 -2.25 -5.65 3.28
CA TYR A 141 -1.30 -6.22 2.32
C TYR A 141 -1.89 -6.29 0.91
N GLY A 142 -3.13 -6.78 0.76
CA GLY A 142 -3.82 -6.82 -0.52
C GLY A 142 -3.99 -5.42 -1.13
N VAL A 143 -4.37 -4.44 -0.32
CA VAL A 143 -4.48 -3.04 -0.75
C VAL A 143 -3.12 -2.46 -1.15
N ALA A 144 -2.06 -2.72 -0.38
CA ALA A 144 -0.70 -2.29 -0.71
C ALA A 144 -0.23 -2.88 -2.05
N TYR A 145 -0.53 -4.15 -2.30
CA TYR A 145 -0.26 -4.81 -3.57
C TYR A 145 -1.05 -4.16 -4.71
N MET A 146 -2.32 -3.84 -4.49
CA MET A 146 -3.17 -3.18 -5.47
C MET A 146 -2.68 -1.77 -5.81
N ILE A 147 -2.16 -1.00 -4.85
CA ILE A 147 -1.52 0.32 -5.09
C ILE A 147 -0.42 0.21 -6.14
N TRP A 148 0.45 -0.79 -6.04
CA TRP A 148 1.47 -1.06 -7.06
C TRP A 148 0.83 -1.49 -8.38
N ARG A 149 -0.08 -2.47 -8.35
CA ARG A 149 -0.71 -3.04 -9.54
C ARG A 149 -1.40 -1.97 -10.38
N VAL A 150 -2.14 -1.05 -9.76
CA VAL A 150 -2.81 0.04 -10.47
C VAL A 150 -1.83 1.06 -11.00
N ALA A 151 -0.68 1.27 -10.35
CA ALA A 151 0.34 2.21 -10.83
C ALA A 151 1.11 1.69 -12.05
N VAL A 152 1.15 0.37 -12.27
CA VAL A 152 1.93 -0.29 -13.33
C VAL A 152 1.07 -0.86 -14.45
N LEU A 153 0.02 -1.62 -14.11
CA LEU A 153 -0.73 -2.42 -15.06
C LEU A 153 -2.06 -1.75 -15.45
N PRO A 154 -2.49 -1.88 -16.72
CA PRO A 154 -3.78 -1.37 -17.18
C PRO A 154 -4.95 -2.14 -16.55
N GLY A 155 -6.13 -1.54 -16.54
CA GLY A 155 -7.36 -2.00 -15.88
C GLY A 155 -8.46 -2.41 -16.81
N SER A 156 -9.69 -2.09 -16.41
CA SER A 156 -10.88 -2.49 -17.14
C SER A 156 -11.21 -1.56 -18.31
N THR A 157 -10.57 -0.38 -18.38
CA THR A 157 -10.81 0.60 -19.44
C THR A 157 -9.52 1.10 -20.10
N PRO A 158 -8.65 0.22 -20.66
CA PRO A 158 -7.45 0.68 -21.37
C PRO A 158 -7.81 1.38 -22.68
N GLY A 159 -7.21 2.53 -22.95
CA GLY A 159 -7.35 3.27 -24.21
C GLY A 159 -8.61 4.13 -24.36
N THR A 160 -9.41 4.26 -23.29
CA THR A 160 -10.57 5.17 -23.20
C THR A 160 -10.18 6.48 -22.54
#